data_AF-A0A7V9U346-F1
#
_entry.id   AF-A0A7V9U346-F1
#
_cell.length_a   1.000
_cell.length_b   1.000
_cell.length_c   1.000
_cell.angle_alpha   90.00
_cell.angle_beta   90.00
_cell.angle_gamma   90.00
#
_symmetry.space_group_name_H-M   'P 1'
#
loop_
_entity.id
_entity.type
_entity.pdbx_description
1 polymer ?
#
loop_
_entity_poly.entity_id
_entity_poly.type
_entity_poly.pdbx_seq_one_letter_code
_entity_poly.pdbx_strand_id
1 'polypeptide(L)'
;MSEVAVHEGKSATPVVRPPEIVALDIAARVGVWAAGAQKGDEAQARALAVYYAQALGFSPHAAGSIHFFKGRIVLGADMIRALAHKDGYRVERTKLDDKSCTASLLNAQGVKLGETTYTLAQAEKSGLVRDGSVWKTDPGRMMWARASSLVVRDFAPHVALGMVAHEEIAEVEDDEYGPVDPVASGPLDDLPRVDLSEPEIEEVEGELMDDDEALFQTPQQGATEDRG
;
A
#
# COMPACT_ATOMS: atom_id res chain seq x y z
N MET A 1 -11.62 -67.36 -8.67
CA MET A 1 -10.99 -66.55 -7.61
C MET A 1 -9.95 -65.69 -8.32
N SER A 2 -10.26 -64.41 -8.54
CA SER A 2 -9.36 -63.43 -9.16
C SER A 2 -9.03 -62.41 -8.08
N GLU A 3 -7.75 -62.36 -7.71
CA GLU A 3 -7.21 -61.49 -6.67
C GLU A 3 -6.95 -60.12 -7.30
N VAL A 4 -7.70 -59.11 -6.85
CA VAL A 4 -7.49 -57.71 -7.23
C VAL A 4 -6.39 -57.18 -6.31
N ALA A 5 -5.20 -56.99 -6.88
CA ALA A 5 -4.10 -56.34 -6.20
C ALA A 5 -4.45 -54.87 -5.93
N VAL A 6 -4.67 -54.54 -4.66
CA VAL A 6 -4.82 -53.17 -4.17
C VAL A 6 -3.44 -52.52 -4.23
N HIS A 7 -3.26 -51.64 -5.21
CA HIS A 7 -2.06 -50.82 -5.30
C HIS A 7 -2.17 -49.72 -4.24
N GLU A 8 -1.53 -49.92 -3.08
CA GLU A 8 -1.40 -48.87 -2.07
C GLU A 8 -0.57 -47.72 -2.67
N GLY A 9 -1.27 -46.64 -3.04
CA GLY A 9 -0.65 -45.38 -3.42
C GLY A 9 0.05 -44.78 -2.20
N LYS A 10 1.39 -44.73 -2.26
CA LYS A 10 2.25 -44.07 -1.27
C LYS A 10 1.77 -42.63 -1.06
N SER A 11 1.10 -42.37 0.06
CA SER A 11 0.64 -41.02 0.42
C SER A 11 1.87 -40.14 0.67
N ALA A 12 2.25 -39.34 -0.32
CA ALA A 12 3.28 -38.33 -0.15
C ALA A 12 2.73 -37.25 0.79
N THR A 13 3.28 -37.16 2.00
CA THR A 13 3.02 -36.05 2.90
C THR A 13 3.35 -34.76 2.16
N PRO A 14 2.44 -33.77 2.09
CA PRO A 14 2.72 -32.52 1.40
C PRO A 14 3.91 -31.85 2.11
N VAL A 15 4.99 -31.64 1.37
CA VAL A 15 6.14 -30.88 1.86
C VAL A 15 5.70 -29.43 2.02
N VAL A 16 5.39 -29.03 3.25
CA VAL A 16 5.05 -27.65 3.59
C VAL A 16 6.35 -26.85 3.61
N ARG A 17 6.49 -25.90 2.68
CA ARG A 17 7.65 -25.01 2.67
C ARG A 17 7.60 -24.08 3.90
N PRO A 18 8.74 -23.82 4.57
CA PRO A 18 8.83 -22.83 5.64
C PRO A 18 8.29 -21.46 5.18
N PRO A 19 7.59 -20.72 6.07
CA PRO A 19 6.93 -19.46 5.70
C PRO A 19 7.91 -18.38 5.22
N GLU A 20 9.12 -18.34 5.78
CA GLU A 20 10.18 -17.40 5.38
C GLU A 20 10.63 -17.61 3.93
N ILE A 21 10.79 -18.87 3.52
CA ILE A 21 11.15 -19.22 2.14
C ILE A 21 10.03 -18.82 1.18
N VAL A 22 8.76 -18.99 1.59
CA VAL A 22 7.60 -18.55 0.80
C VAL A 22 7.56 -17.02 0.68
N ALA A 23 7.86 -16.28 1.75
CA ALA A 23 7.91 -14.82 1.71
C ALA A 23 9.00 -14.30 0.75
N LEU A 24 10.19 -14.93 0.78
CA LEU A 24 11.28 -14.59 -0.12
C LEU A 24 10.94 -14.90 -1.59
N ASP A 25 10.30 -16.04 -1.86
CA ASP A 25 9.79 -16.41 -3.18
C ASP A 25 8.78 -15.38 -3.72
N ILE A 26 7.86 -14.90 -2.87
CA ILE A 26 6.89 -13.87 -3.23
C ILE A 26 7.62 -12.55 -3.53
N ALA A 27 8.55 -12.13 -2.68
CA ALA A 27 9.32 -10.90 -2.87
C ALA A 27 10.09 -10.93 -4.20
N ALA A 28 10.75 -12.05 -4.52
CA ALA A 28 11.45 -12.24 -5.79
C ALA A 28 10.50 -12.12 -6.99
N ARG A 29 9.31 -12.74 -6.93
CA ARG A 29 8.30 -12.65 -8.00
C ARG A 29 7.76 -11.24 -8.19
N VAL A 30 7.46 -10.54 -7.09
CA VAL A 30 7.03 -9.15 -7.13
C VAL A 30 8.12 -8.27 -7.75
N GLY A 31 9.40 -8.51 -7.42
CA GLY A 31 10.53 -7.83 -8.04
C GLY A 31 10.61 -8.06 -9.55
N VAL A 32 10.44 -9.31 -10.02
CA VAL A 32 10.37 -9.62 -11.45
C VAL A 32 9.21 -8.88 -12.11
N TRP A 33 8.00 -8.95 -11.54
CA TRP A 33 6.84 -8.28 -12.11
C TRP A 33 6.98 -6.77 -12.17
N ALA A 34 7.58 -6.16 -11.14
CA ALA A 34 7.88 -4.72 -11.10
C ALA A 34 8.87 -4.33 -12.21
N ALA A 35 9.95 -5.09 -12.38
CA ALA A 35 10.92 -4.85 -13.44
C ALA A 35 10.29 -5.00 -14.85
N GLY A 36 9.41 -5.98 -15.06
CA GLY A 36 8.67 -6.11 -16.31
C GLY A 36 7.69 -4.96 -16.54
N ALA A 37 6.94 -4.56 -15.52
CA ALA A 37 6.01 -3.43 -15.61
C ALA A 37 6.73 -2.12 -15.96
N GLN A 38 7.93 -1.90 -15.42
CA GLN A 38 8.78 -0.75 -15.80
C GLN A 38 9.21 -0.78 -17.27
N LYS A 39 9.45 -1.98 -17.82
CA LYS A 39 9.79 -2.19 -19.23
C LYS A 39 8.58 -2.20 -20.17
N GLY A 40 7.36 -2.09 -19.64
CA GLY A 40 6.12 -2.11 -20.42
C GLY A 40 5.55 -3.51 -20.69
N ASP A 41 5.97 -4.54 -19.96
CA ASP A 41 5.36 -5.88 -20.03
C ASP A 41 3.97 -5.86 -19.36
N GLU A 42 2.92 -5.91 -20.18
CA GLU A 42 1.53 -5.88 -19.70
C GLU A 42 1.15 -7.08 -18.83
N ALA A 43 1.70 -8.27 -19.10
CA ALA A 43 1.35 -9.47 -18.34
C ALA A 43 1.90 -9.37 -16.91
N GLN A 44 3.14 -8.89 -16.80
CA GLN A 44 3.79 -8.66 -15.52
C GLN A 44 3.17 -7.49 -14.76
N ALA A 45 2.82 -6.41 -15.46
CA ALA A 45 2.06 -5.30 -14.89
C ALA A 45 0.71 -5.77 -14.31
N ARG A 46 -0.05 -6.58 -15.06
CA ARG A 46 -1.32 -7.15 -14.57
C ARG A 46 -1.13 -8.07 -13.36
N ALA A 47 -0.12 -8.93 -13.37
CA ALA A 47 0.19 -9.79 -12.23
C ALA A 47 0.50 -8.97 -10.97
N LEU A 48 1.29 -7.90 -11.13
CA LEU A 48 1.60 -6.97 -10.06
C LEU A 48 0.35 -6.26 -9.53
N ALA A 49 -0.53 -5.76 -10.40
CA ALA A 49 -1.80 -5.15 -10.00
C ALA A 49 -2.68 -6.12 -9.19
N VAL A 50 -2.80 -7.38 -9.61
CA VAL A 50 -3.56 -8.40 -8.86
C VAL A 50 -2.95 -8.60 -7.48
N TYR A 51 -1.63 -8.73 -7.39
CA TYR A 51 -0.94 -8.85 -6.11
C TYR A 51 -1.20 -7.64 -5.21
N TYR A 52 -1.06 -6.42 -5.72
CA TYR A 52 -1.32 -5.20 -4.94
C TYR A 52 -2.77 -5.09 -4.47
N ALA A 53 -3.74 -5.40 -5.33
CA ALA A 53 -5.15 -5.40 -4.94
C ALA A 53 -5.39 -6.36 -3.75
N GLN A 54 -4.82 -7.57 -3.81
CA GLN A 54 -4.94 -8.55 -2.73
C GLN A 54 -4.19 -8.13 -1.47
N ALA A 55 -3.00 -7.56 -1.59
CA ALA A 55 -2.22 -7.04 -0.46
C ALA A 55 -2.95 -5.90 0.26
N LEU A 56 -3.66 -5.05 -0.50
CA LEU A 56 -4.55 -4.02 0.04
C LEU A 56 -5.88 -4.58 0.58
N GLY A 57 -6.09 -5.90 0.50
CA GLY A 57 -7.25 -6.63 0.98
C GLY A 57 -8.51 -6.43 0.14
N PHE A 58 -8.35 -6.19 -1.16
CA PHE A 58 -9.43 -6.21 -2.14
C PHE A 58 -9.45 -7.52 -2.93
N SER A 59 -10.59 -7.79 -3.58
CA SER A 59 -10.67 -8.93 -4.50
C SER A 59 -9.73 -8.74 -5.70
N PRO A 60 -9.28 -9.82 -6.35
CA PRO A 60 -8.47 -9.72 -7.58
C PRO A 60 -9.09 -8.87 -8.70
N HIS A 61 -10.42 -8.73 -8.73
CA HIS A 61 -11.13 -7.90 -9.71
C HIS A 61 -10.83 -6.39 -9.54
N ALA A 62 -10.43 -5.95 -8.34
CA ALA A 62 -10.06 -4.56 -8.08
C ALA A 62 -8.74 -4.16 -8.78
N ALA A 63 -7.97 -5.13 -9.30
CA ALA A 63 -6.78 -4.85 -10.11
C ALA A 63 -7.08 -3.99 -11.35
N GLY A 64 -8.34 -3.97 -11.84
CA GLY A 64 -8.75 -3.11 -12.95
C GLY A 64 -8.64 -1.61 -12.66
N SER A 65 -8.64 -1.22 -11.38
CA SER A 65 -8.48 0.17 -10.94
C SER A 65 -7.02 0.52 -10.59
N ILE A 66 -6.08 -0.39 -10.89
CA ILE A 66 -4.64 -0.19 -10.72
C ILE A 66 -4.01 -0.09 -12.11
N HIS A 67 -3.32 1.02 -12.35
CA HIS A 67 -2.72 1.37 -13.63
C HIS A 67 -1.21 1.53 -13.48
N PHE A 68 -0.49 1.40 -14.60
CA PHE A 68 0.95 1.61 -14.65
C PHE A 68 1.25 2.77 -15.59
N PHE A 69 2.05 3.72 -15.11
CA PHE A 69 2.49 4.85 -15.90
C PHE A 69 3.97 5.10 -15.66
N LYS A 70 4.77 5.04 -16.73
CA LYS A 70 6.24 5.21 -16.69
C LYS A 70 6.91 4.42 -15.55
N GLY A 71 6.51 3.16 -15.37
CA GLY A 71 7.05 2.28 -14.33
C GLY A 71 6.60 2.57 -12.90
N ARG A 72 5.63 3.48 -12.70
CA ARG A 72 4.99 3.75 -11.40
C ARG A 72 3.60 3.14 -11.36
N ILE A 73 3.22 2.66 -10.18
CA ILE A 73 1.85 2.21 -9.90
C ILE A 73 0.99 3.43 -9.63
N VAL A 74 -0.19 3.41 -10.20
CA VAL A 74 -1.14 4.50 -10.11
C VAL A 74 -2.53 3.96 -9.82
N LEU A 75 -3.21 4.52 -8.83
CA LEU A 75 -4.53 4.08 -8.43
C LEU A 75 -5.63 4.96 -9.04
N GLY A 76 -6.70 4.35 -9.52
CA GLY A 76 -7.92 5.08 -9.88
C GLY A 76 -8.57 5.73 -8.65
N ALA A 77 -9.31 6.83 -8.87
CA ALA A 77 -10.04 7.52 -7.81
C ALA A 77 -11.09 6.65 -7.08
N ASP A 78 -11.61 5.62 -7.74
CA ASP A 78 -12.47 4.61 -7.13
C ASP A 78 -11.72 3.74 -6.10
N MET A 79 -10.50 3.30 -6.41
CA MET A 79 -9.66 2.55 -5.50
C MET A 79 -9.26 3.38 -4.27
N ILE A 80 -8.92 4.66 -4.46
CA ILE A 80 -8.59 5.58 -3.37
C ILE A 80 -9.80 5.76 -2.43
N ARG A 81 -11.00 5.95 -2.99
CA ARG A 81 -12.23 6.01 -2.19
C ARG A 81 -12.53 4.70 -1.46
N ALA A 82 -12.24 3.56 -2.09
CA ALA A 82 -12.41 2.26 -1.46
C ALA A 82 -11.43 2.04 -0.29
N LEU A 83 -10.18 2.49 -0.43
CA LEU A 83 -9.19 2.52 0.65
C LEU A 83 -9.65 3.41 1.79
N ALA A 84 -10.11 4.63 1.50
CA ALA A 84 -10.66 5.54 2.50
C ALA A 84 -11.82 4.90 3.27
N HIS A 85 -12.73 4.22 2.56
CA HIS A 85 -13.84 3.49 3.17
C HIS A 85 -13.38 2.35 4.08
N LYS A 86 -12.36 1.60 3.66
CA LYS A 86 -11.79 0.51 4.45
C LYS A 86 -11.15 1.03 5.75
N ASP A 87 -10.58 2.22 5.72
CA ASP A 87 -9.94 2.87 6.87
C ASP A 87 -10.93 3.65 7.75
N GLY A 88 -12.23 3.56 7.45
CA GLY A 88 -13.31 4.16 8.25
C GLY A 88 -13.70 5.57 7.83
N TYR A 89 -13.18 6.08 6.71
CA TYR A 89 -13.60 7.36 6.15
C TYR A 89 -14.72 7.21 5.12
N ARG A 90 -15.56 8.22 4.97
CA ARG A 90 -16.59 8.28 3.93
C ARG A 90 -16.35 9.49 3.05
N VAL A 91 -16.22 9.25 1.75
CA VAL A 91 -16.12 10.32 0.75
C VAL A 91 -17.49 10.58 0.15
N GLU A 92 -18.02 11.78 0.31
CA GLU A 92 -19.33 12.17 -0.19
C GLU A 92 -19.23 13.28 -1.25
N ARG A 93 -20.13 13.22 -2.23
CA ARG A 93 -20.25 14.25 -3.25
C ARG A 93 -21.25 15.30 -2.78
N THR A 94 -20.74 16.38 -2.21
CA THR A 94 -21.57 17.47 -1.66
C THR A 94 -22.22 18.30 -2.77
N LYS A 95 -21.50 18.53 -3.88
CA LYS A 95 -21.98 19.36 -4.99
C LYS A 95 -21.41 18.87 -6.31
N LEU A 96 -22.23 18.89 -7.36
CA LEU A 96 -21.81 18.63 -8.74
C LEU A 96 -22.59 19.52 -9.68
N ASP A 97 -21.87 20.44 -10.32
CA ASP A 97 -22.36 21.32 -11.38
C ASP A 97 -21.54 21.09 -12.65
N ASP A 98 -21.97 21.66 -13.77
CA ASP A 98 -21.25 21.59 -15.06
C ASP A 98 -19.81 22.15 -15.00
N LYS A 99 -19.52 23.00 -14.00
CA LYS A 99 -18.24 23.71 -13.86
C LYS A 99 -17.39 23.27 -12.68
N SER A 100 -17.96 22.56 -11.71
CA SER A 100 -17.26 22.23 -10.47
C SER A 100 -17.87 21.02 -9.75
N CYS A 101 -17.01 20.25 -9.09
CA CYS A 101 -17.41 19.20 -8.16
C CYS A 101 -16.77 19.42 -6.80
N THR A 102 -17.54 19.26 -5.72
CA THR A 102 -17.07 19.32 -4.33
C THR A 102 -17.22 17.96 -3.67
N ALA A 103 -16.13 17.45 -3.12
CA ALA A 103 -16.09 16.22 -2.33
C ALA A 103 -15.83 16.57 -0.87
N SER A 104 -16.51 15.91 0.06
CA SER A 104 -16.26 16.01 1.49
C SER A 104 -15.77 14.67 2.05
N LEU A 105 -14.91 14.74 3.06
CA LEU A 105 -14.42 13.57 3.80
C LEU A 105 -15.02 13.60 5.20
N LEU A 106 -15.68 12.50 5.58
CA LEU A 106 -16.22 12.29 6.91
C LEU A 106 -15.45 11.14 7.57
N ASN A 107 -15.27 11.20 8.90
CA ASN A 107 -14.74 10.08 9.67
C ASN A 107 -15.83 9.02 9.97
N ALA A 108 -15.46 7.96 10.67
CA ALA A 108 -16.36 6.86 11.03
C ALA A 108 -17.56 7.30 11.88
N GLN A 109 -17.42 8.41 12.62
CA GLN A 109 -18.45 9.01 13.46
C GLN A 109 -19.35 9.99 12.70
N GLY A 110 -19.12 10.21 11.40
CA GLY A 110 -19.89 11.13 10.57
C GLY A 110 -19.49 12.60 10.74
N VAL A 111 -18.36 12.89 11.39
CA VAL A 111 -17.82 14.26 11.49
C VAL A 111 -17.09 14.59 10.20
N LYS A 112 -17.50 15.70 9.56
CA LYS A 112 -16.83 16.25 8.38
C LYS A 112 -15.44 16.76 8.77
N LEU A 113 -14.40 16.16 8.21
CA LEU A 113 -13.01 16.56 8.38
C LEU A 113 -12.64 17.72 7.47
N GLY A 114 -13.19 17.72 6.24
CA GLY A 114 -12.87 18.73 5.25
C GLY A 114 -13.64 18.54 3.95
N GLU A 115 -13.43 19.46 3.03
CA GLU A 115 -13.93 19.36 1.66
C GLU A 115 -12.94 19.96 0.66
N THR A 116 -12.91 19.38 -0.53
CA THR A 116 -12.09 19.85 -1.64
C THR A 116 -12.99 20.05 -2.85
N THR A 117 -12.85 21.21 -3.51
CA THR A 117 -13.57 21.53 -4.74
C THR A 117 -12.60 21.54 -5.90
N TYR A 118 -12.96 20.84 -6.97
CA TYR A 118 -12.22 20.83 -8.22
C TYR A 118 -13.08 21.39 -9.34
N THR A 119 -12.52 22.28 -10.16
CA THR A 119 -13.22 23.01 -11.20
C THR A 119 -12.73 22.63 -12.60
N LEU A 120 -13.61 22.78 -13.59
CA LEU A 120 -13.24 22.55 -14.98
C LEU A 120 -12.16 23.53 -15.45
N ALA A 121 -12.20 24.78 -14.98
CA ALA A 121 -11.17 25.78 -15.28
C ALA A 121 -9.77 25.37 -14.75
N GLN A 122 -9.70 24.69 -13.60
CA GLN A 122 -8.45 24.11 -13.10
C GLN A 122 -7.96 22.99 -14.03
N ALA A 123 -8.84 22.08 -14.47
CA ALA A 123 -8.48 21.03 -15.43
C ALA A 123 -7.95 21.57 -16.76
N GLU A 124 -8.58 22.64 -17.29
CA GLU A 124 -8.13 23.31 -18.51
C GLU A 124 -6.73 23.93 -18.32
N LYS A 125 -6.52 24.61 -17.19
CA LYS A 125 -5.21 25.18 -16.85
C LYS A 125 -4.13 24.12 -16.69
N SER A 126 -4.46 22.95 -16.14
CA SER A 126 -3.57 21.79 -16.01
C SER A 126 -3.41 20.99 -17.31
N GLY A 127 -4.04 21.38 -18.42
CA GLY A 127 -3.91 20.68 -19.71
C GLY A 127 -4.58 19.30 -19.77
N LEU A 128 -5.48 18.98 -18.84
CA LEU A 128 -6.18 17.69 -18.80
C LEU A 128 -7.28 17.58 -19.86
N VAL A 129 -7.88 18.72 -20.20
CA VAL A 129 -8.95 18.81 -21.19
C VAL A 129 -8.34 18.87 -22.60
N ARG A 130 -8.15 17.70 -23.21
CA ARG A 130 -7.59 17.55 -24.57
C ARG A 130 -8.48 16.73 -25.49
N ASP A 131 -8.25 16.81 -26.79
CA ASP A 131 -8.96 15.97 -27.77
C ASP A 131 -8.75 14.48 -27.47
N GLY A 132 -9.84 13.71 -27.50
CA GLY A 132 -9.85 12.29 -27.15
C GLY A 132 -9.78 11.97 -25.65
N SER A 133 -9.74 12.98 -24.77
CA SER A 133 -9.79 12.74 -23.31
C SER A 133 -11.22 12.52 -22.80
N VAL A 134 -11.34 11.73 -21.73
CA VAL A 134 -12.61 11.52 -21.01
C VAL A 134 -13.15 12.84 -20.43
N TRP A 135 -12.29 13.84 -20.22
CA TRP A 135 -12.69 15.18 -19.80
C TRP A 135 -13.65 15.87 -20.78
N LYS A 136 -13.56 15.60 -22.09
CA LYS A 136 -14.51 16.17 -23.07
C LYS A 136 -15.83 15.40 -23.14
N THR A 137 -15.81 14.09 -22.90
CA THR A 137 -17.01 13.25 -23.00
C THR A 137 -17.81 13.20 -21.70
N ASP A 138 -17.14 13.22 -20.54
CA ASP A 138 -17.74 13.14 -19.21
C ASP A 138 -16.97 14.01 -18.20
N PRO A 139 -17.04 15.34 -18.31
CA PRO A 139 -16.34 16.26 -17.41
C PRO A 139 -16.80 16.12 -15.95
N GLY A 140 -18.08 15.83 -15.72
CA GLY A 140 -18.64 15.68 -14.38
C GLY A 140 -18.02 14.52 -13.62
N ARG A 141 -17.85 13.36 -14.27
CA ARG A 141 -17.18 12.20 -13.66
C ARG A 141 -15.70 12.45 -13.40
N MET A 142 -15.01 13.18 -14.29
CA MET A 142 -13.60 13.50 -14.10
C MET A 142 -13.38 14.51 -12.97
N MET A 143 -14.24 15.53 -12.85
CA MET A 143 -14.20 16.46 -11.72
C MET A 143 -14.48 15.73 -10.39
N TRP A 144 -15.41 14.77 -10.38
CA TRP A 144 -15.64 13.92 -9.21
C TRP A 144 -14.43 13.06 -8.86
N ALA A 145 -13.83 12.39 -9.85
CA ALA A 145 -12.62 11.60 -9.64
C ALA A 145 -11.50 12.45 -9.02
N ARG A 146 -11.27 13.65 -9.55
CA ARG A 146 -10.29 14.60 -8.99
C ARG A 146 -10.63 15.07 -7.58
N ALA A 147 -11.83 15.61 -7.36
CA ALA A 147 -12.22 16.14 -6.06
C ALA A 147 -12.15 15.05 -4.97
N SER A 148 -12.58 13.83 -5.29
CA SER A 148 -12.59 12.72 -4.33
C SER A 148 -11.20 12.15 -4.02
N SER A 149 -10.26 12.13 -4.97
CA SER A 149 -8.88 11.74 -4.68
C SER A 149 -8.15 12.81 -3.85
N LEU A 150 -8.35 14.09 -4.19
CA LEU A 150 -7.70 15.20 -3.49
C LEU A 150 -8.16 15.31 -2.04
N VAL A 151 -9.47 15.23 -1.77
CA VAL A 151 -9.97 15.34 -0.39
C VAL A 151 -9.42 14.22 0.52
N VAL A 152 -9.18 13.03 -0.02
CA VAL A 152 -8.54 11.95 0.75
C VAL A 152 -7.07 12.28 1.01
N ARG A 153 -6.34 12.82 0.03
CA ARG A 153 -4.95 13.24 0.23
C ARG A 153 -4.78 14.38 1.23
N ASP A 154 -5.65 15.37 1.15
CA ASP A 154 -5.57 16.57 1.98
C ASP A 154 -5.87 16.27 3.45
N PHE A 155 -6.86 15.42 3.72
CA PHE A 155 -7.41 15.20 5.06
C PHE A 155 -7.14 13.80 5.65
N ALA A 156 -6.71 12.83 4.84
CA ALA A 156 -6.33 11.48 5.26
C ALA A 156 -5.14 10.94 4.42
N PRO A 157 -3.98 11.65 4.41
CA PRO A 157 -2.85 11.31 3.53
C PRO A 157 -2.29 9.90 3.74
N HIS A 158 -2.42 9.34 4.95
CA HIS A 158 -1.99 7.98 5.27
C HIS A 158 -2.72 6.90 4.45
N VAL A 159 -3.96 7.17 4.01
CA VAL A 159 -4.74 6.28 3.14
C VAL A 159 -4.13 6.16 1.75
N ALA A 160 -3.50 7.25 1.26
CA ALA A 160 -2.96 7.35 -0.08
C ALA A 160 -1.42 7.46 -0.11
N LEU A 161 -0.75 7.19 1.03
CA LEU A 161 0.69 7.42 1.18
C LEU A 161 1.49 6.56 0.18
N GLY A 162 2.39 7.21 -0.58
CA GLY A 162 3.21 6.54 -1.59
C GLY A 162 2.47 6.15 -2.87
N MET A 163 1.19 6.51 -3.01
CA MET A 163 0.36 6.18 -4.17
C MET A 163 -0.03 7.45 -4.93
N VAL A 164 0.14 7.44 -6.24
CA VAL A 164 -0.32 8.52 -7.14
C VAL A 164 -1.73 8.18 -7.62
N ALA A 165 -2.59 9.19 -7.83
CA ALA A 165 -3.91 8.97 -8.44
C ALA A 165 -3.77 9.03 -9.95
N HIS A 166 -4.54 8.20 -10.66
CA HIS A 166 -4.49 8.11 -12.12
C HIS A 166 -4.77 9.45 -12.77
N GLU A 167 -5.70 10.16 -12.19
CA GLU A 167 -6.13 11.42 -12.73
C GLU A 167 -5.02 12.47 -12.58
N GLU A 168 -4.19 12.43 -11.51
CA GLU A 168 -3.10 13.37 -11.20
C GLU A 168 -1.79 13.14 -11.96
N ILE A 169 -1.65 12.00 -12.64
CA ILE A 169 -0.41 11.65 -13.36
C ILE A 169 0.10 12.79 -14.25
N ALA A 170 -0.81 13.45 -14.98
CA ALA A 170 -0.45 14.47 -15.95
C ALA A 170 0.08 15.76 -15.31
N GLU A 171 -0.09 15.93 -14.00
CA GLU A 171 0.40 17.08 -13.20
C GLU A 171 1.71 16.76 -12.47
N VAL A 172 2.08 15.47 -12.38
CA VAL A 172 3.38 15.07 -11.86
C VAL A 172 4.42 15.35 -12.95
N GLU A 173 5.22 16.40 -12.77
CA GLU A 173 6.40 16.63 -13.58
C GLU A 173 7.33 15.41 -13.46
N ASP A 174 8.02 15.05 -14.55
CA ASP A 174 9.06 14.00 -14.50
C ASP A 174 10.23 14.53 -13.64
N ASP A 175 10.07 14.54 -12.32
CA ASP A 175 11.17 14.72 -11.39
C ASP A 175 12.10 13.52 -11.57
N GLU A 176 13.16 13.75 -12.35
CA GLU A 176 14.59 13.40 -12.22
C GLU A 176 15.02 12.07 -11.55
N TYR A 177 14.11 11.17 -11.22
CA TYR A 177 14.40 9.76 -11.11
C TYR A 177 14.28 9.20 -12.52
N GLY A 178 15.33 9.45 -13.31
CA GLY A 178 15.60 8.65 -14.51
C GLY A 178 15.56 7.15 -14.15
N PRO A 179 15.42 6.26 -15.14
CA PRO A 179 15.53 4.83 -14.89
C PRO A 179 16.78 4.61 -14.04
N VAL A 180 16.61 4.11 -12.81
CA VAL A 180 17.74 3.55 -12.08
C VAL A 180 18.26 2.47 -13.00
N ASP A 181 19.49 2.63 -13.49
CA ASP A 181 20.11 1.59 -14.29
C ASP A 181 19.91 0.29 -13.50
N PRO A 182 19.29 -0.74 -14.09
CA PRO A 182 19.12 -1.98 -13.39
C PRO A 182 20.53 -2.40 -13.00
N VAL A 183 20.82 -2.36 -11.69
CA VAL A 183 22.02 -3.01 -11.15
C VAL A 183 21.95 -4.39 -11.74
N ALA A 184 22.95 -4.71 -12.58
CA ALA A 184 22.95 -5.92 -13.39
C ALA A 184 22.46 -7.05 -12.51
N SER A 185 21.35 -7.68 -12.90
CA SER A 185 20.82 -8.84 -12.21
C SER A 185 21.83 -9.96 -12.39
N GLY A 186 22.87 -9.96 -11.55
CA GLY A 186 23.64 -11.16 -11.29
C GLY A 186 22.68 -12.24 -10.81
N PRO A 187 23.01 -13.52 -11.03
CA PRO A 187 22.28 -14.61 -10.39
C PRO A 187 22.06 -14.29 -8.91
N LEU A 188 20.85 -14.53 -8.39
CA LEU A 188 20.55 -14.40 -6.96
C LEU A 188 21.50 -15.24 -6.07
N ASP A 189 22.21 -16.20 -6.67
CA ASP A 189 23.25 -17.02 -6.05
C ASP A 189 24.52 -16.24 -5.64
N ASP A 190 24.74 -15.04 -6.17
CA ASP A 190 25.92 -14.20 -5.87
C ASP A 190 25.69 -13.19 -4.73
N LEU A 191 24.50 -13.15 -4.13
CA LEU A 191 24.31 -12.40 -2.89
C LEU A 191 25.13 -13.08 -1.77
N PRO A 192 25.90 -12.33 -0.96
CA PRO A 192 26.56 -12.93 0.18
C PRO A 192 25.51 -13.58 1.07
N ARG A 193 25.59 -14.90 1.24
CA ARG A 193 24.77 -15.60 2.23
C ARG A 193 25.07 -14.97 3.57
N VAL A 194 24.05 -14.35 4.17
CA VAL A 194 24.10 -13.98 5.59
C VAL A 194 24.20 -15.31 6.33
N ASP A 195 25.36 -15.56 6.94
CA ASP A 195 25.53 -16.68 7.84
C ASP A 195 24.67 -16.40 9.08
N LEU A 196 23.53 -17.07 9.17
CA LEU A 196 22.66 -17.07 10.33
C LEU A 196 23.18 -18.06 11.38
N SER A 197 24.50 -18.12 11.58
CA SER A 197 25.02 -18.78 12.76
C SER A 197 24.41 -18.08 13.97
N GLU A 198 23.67 -18.84 14.75
CA GLU A 198 23.08 -18.37 16.01
C GLU A 198 24.20 -17.69 16.81
N PRO A 199 23.98 -16.50 17.39
CA PRO A 199 24.98 -15.94 18.28
C PRO A 199 25.22 -16.95 19.40
N GLU A 200 26.47 -17.41 19.55
CA GLU A 200 26.89 -18.13 20.76
C GLU A 200 26.59 -17.21 21.94
N ILE A 201 25.52 -17.53 22.66
CA ILE A 201 25.23 -16.91 23.93
C ILE A 201 26.29 -17.48 24.87
N GLU A 202 27.36 -16.72 25.13
CA GLU A 202 28.22 -17.03 26.27
C GLU A 202 27.36 -16.95 27.53
N GLU A 203 27.07 -18.11 28.12
CA GLU A 203 26.52 -18.20 29.46
C GLU A 203 27.56 -17.61 30.42
N VAL A 204 27.41 -16.32 30.72
CA VAL A 204 28.10 -15.73 31.86
C VAL A 204 27.45 -16.33 33.10
N GLU A 205 28.13 -17.32 33.72
CA GLU A 205 27.84 -17.73 35.10
C GLU A 205 28.05 -16.50 35.99
N GLY A 206 26.97 -15.73 36.20
CA GLY A 206 26.93 -14.76 37.27
C GLY A 206 26.89 -15.52 38.58
N GLU A 207 28.00 -15.48 39.33
CA GLU A 207 27.98 -15.84 40.75
C GLU A 207 26.86 -15.05 41.42
N LEU A 208 25.86 -15.77 41.92
CA LEU A 208 24.82 -15.24 42.79
C LEU A 208 25.52 -14.74 44.06
N MET A 209 25.80 -13.45 44.11
CA MET A 209 26.18 -12.79 45.35
C MET A 209 24.89 -12.53 46.12
N ASP A 210 24.57 -13.47 47.01
CA ASP A 210 23.60 -13.28 48.08
C ASP A 210 24.10 -12.14 48.96
N ASP A 211 23.48 -10.97 48.85
CA ASP A 211 23.53 -9.96 49.90
C ASP A 211 22.10 -9.50 50.23
N ASP A 212 21.70 -9.90 51.43
CA ASP A 212 20.46 -9.63 52.13
C ASP A 212 20.16 -8.12 52.32
N GLU A 213 18.85 -7.87 52.45
CA GLU A 213 18.19 -6.83 53.25
C GLU A 213 18.73 -5.38 53.24
N ALA A 214 17.95 -4.50 52.62
CA ALA A 214 17.15 -3.46 53.31
C ALA A 214 17.08 -2.18 52.46
N LEU A 215 15.85 -1.78 52.10
CA LEU A 215 15.23 -0.50 52.45
C LEU A 215 13.95 -0.33 51.63
N PHE A 216 12.85 -0.87 52.18
CA PHE A 216 11.53 -0.35 51.90
C PHE A 216 11.48 1.12 52.37
N GLN A 217 11.50 2.06 51.44
CA GLN A 217 11.01 3.42 51.65
C GLN A 217 9.88 3.69 50.67
N THR A 218 8.66 3.68 51.22
CA THR A 218 7.40 4.04 50.58
C THR A 218 7.49 5.48 50.03
N PRO A 219 7.02 5.78 48.82
CA PRO A 219 6.87 7.17 48.39
C PRO A 219 5.70 7.80 49.16
N GLN A 220 6.00 8.77 50.02
CA GLN A 220 4.99 9.64 50.62
C GLN A 220 4.28 10.45 49.53
N GLN A 221 2.96 10.54 49.70
CA GLN A 221 2.03 11.35 48.90
C GLN A 221 2.46 12.82 48.90
N GLY A 222 2.67 13.38 47.70
CA GLY A 222 2.89 14.81 47.51
C GLY A 222 1.61 15.59 47.79
N ALA A 223 1.64 16.36 48.88
CA ALA A 223 0.62 17.34 49.22
C ALA A 223 0.67 18.53 48.26
N THR A 224 -0.51 18.96 47.84
CA THR A 224 -0.78 20.22 47.15
C THR A 224 -0.44 21.42 48.05
N GLU A 225 0.43 22.30 47.57
CA GLU A 225 0.57 23.67 48.10
C GLU A 225 -0.62 24.51 47.64
N ASP A 226 -1.47 24.92 48.59
CA ASP A 226 -2.30 26.12 48.48
C ASP A 226 -2.10 26.92 49.78
N ARG A 227 -1.50 28.10 49.65
CA ARG A 227 -1.41 29.11 50.71
C ARG A 227 -1.48 30.49 50.09
N GLY A 228 -2.53 31.21 50.48
CA GLY A 228 -2.43 32.56 51.07
C GLY A 228 -2.26 33.72 50.10
#